data_AF-K1UFN3-F1
#
_entry.id   AF-K1UFN3-F1
#
_cell.length_a   1.000
_cell.length_b   1.000
_cell.length_c   1.000
_cell.angle_alpha   90.00
_cell.angle_beta   90.00
_cell.angle_gamma   90.00
#
_symmetry.space_group_name_H-M   'P 1'
#
loop_
_entity.id
_entity.type
_entity.pdbx_description
1 polymer ?
#
loop_
_entity_poly.entity_id
_entity_poly.type
_entity_poly.pdbx_seq_one_letter_code
_entity_poly.pdbx_strand_id
1 'polypeptide(L)'
;MFNVNPALYGSVFAVPSVLTDKYLKLASPAAIKVLLLILRNPGEDFTVEELSKRIGYGKADTLDAVEYWVSENVLVKNGTAFTSETVEPRKPDDSGVNAQNKSE
;
A
#
# COMPACT_ATOMS: atom_id res chain seq x y z
N MET A 1 -3.84 -30.71 0.00
CA MET A 1 -4.16 -29.75 -1.08
C MET A 1 -5.35 -28.95 -0.62
N PHE A 2 -5.28 -27.62 -0.63
CA PHE A 2 -6.37 -26.74 -0.22
C PHE A 2 -6.89 -25.99 -1.44
N ASN A 3 -8.21 -25.85 -1.56
CA ASN A 3 -8.86 -25.08 -2.61
C ASN A 3 -9.77 -24.04 -1.99
N VAL A 4 -9.91 -22.88 -2.63
CA VAL A 4 -10.98 -21.93 -2.30
C VAL A 4 -12.32 -22.59 -2.62
N ASN A 5 -13.28 -22.48 -1.72
CA ASN A 5 -14.63 -23.00 -1.94
C ASN A 5 -15.22 -22.38 -3.22
N PRO A 6 -15.52 -23.18 -4.26
CA PRO A 6 -16.02 -22.65 -5.53
C PRO A 6 -17.33 -21.86 -5.41
N ALA A 7 -18.14 -22.13 -4.38
CA ALA A 7 -19.38 -21.38 -4.12
C ALA A 7 -19.13 -19.89 -3.80
N LEU A 8 -17.91 -19.51 -3.41
CA LEU A 8 -17.55 -18.12 -3.10
C LEU A 8 -17.33 -17.26 -4.35
N TYR A 9 -17.15 -17.87 -5.53
CA TYR A 9 -16.94 -17.12 -6.78
C TYR A 9 -18.19 -16.38 -7.27
N GLY A 10 -19.35 -16.53 -6.61
CA GLY A 10 -20.56 -15.75 -6.91
C GLY A 10 -20.41 -14.24 -6.66
N SER A 11 -19.38 -13.82 -5.92
CA SER A 11 -19.06 -12.40 -5.74
C SER A 11 -17.56 -12.22 -5.51
N VAL A 12 -16.86 -11.76 -6.55
CA VAL A 12 -15.41 -11.49 -6.55
C VAL A 12 -15.12 -10.02 -6.83
N PHE A 13 -13.90 -9.58 -6.55
CA PHE A 13 -13.36 -8.29 -6.95
C PHE A 13 -11.95 -8.48 -7.49
N ALA A 14 -11.50 -7.55 -8.34
CA ALA A 14 -10.18 -7.64 -8.97
C ALA A 14 -9.08 -7.22 -8.00
N VAL A 15 -7.98 -7.98 -7.98
CA VAL A 15 -6.75 -7.63 -7.28
C VAL A 15 -5.61 -7.69 -8.30
N PRO A 16 -4.92 -6.56 -8.58
CA PRO A 16 -3.73 -6.58 -9.43
C PRO A 16 -2.67 -7.56 -8.93
N SER A 17 -2.17 -8.44 -9.79
CA SER A 17 -1.21 -9.50 -9.43
C SER A 17 0.07 -8.96 -8.80
N VAL A 18 0.52 -7.76 -9.20
CA VAL A 18 1.70 -7.12 -8.59
C VAL A 18 1.56 -6.94 -7.07
N LEU A 19 0.34 -6.78 -6.55
CA LEU A 19 0.08 -6.65 -5.12
C LEU A 19 0.34 -7.96 -4.39
N THR A 20 -0.07 -9.09 -4.98
CA THR A 20 0.19 -10.41 -4.40
C THR A 20 1.64 -10.84 -4.56
N ASP A 21 2.27 -10.46 -5.68
CA ASP A 21 3.59 -10.97 -6.03
C ASP A 21 4.71 -10.22 -5.29
N LYS A 22 4.61 -8.89 -5.21
CA LYS A 22 5.62 -8.03 -4.58
C LYS A 22 5.28 -7.72 -3.12
N TYR A 23 4.03 -7.32 -2.87
CA TYR A 23 3.70 -6.64 -1.61
C TYR A 23 3.18 -7.57 -0.52
N LEU A 24 2.70 -8.78 -0.85
CA LEU A 24 2.14 -9.70 0.16
C LEU A 24 3.11 -10.08 1.28
N LYS A 25 4.43 -10.06 1.01
CA LYS A 25 5.48 -10.34 2.02
C LYS A 25 5.98 -9.10 2.74
N LEU A 26 5.80 -7.91 2.16
CA LEU A 26 6.36 -6.64 2.64
C LEU A 26 5.33 -5.83 3.43
N ALA A 27 4.07 -5.87 3.00
CA ALA A 27 3.00 -5.11 3.59
C ALA A 27 2.60 -5.69 4.95
N SER A 28 2.26 -4.80 5.88
CA SER A 28 1.73 -5.22 7.18
C SER A 28 0.36 -5.90 7.02
N PRO A 29 -0.06 -6.73 7.99
CA PRO A 29 -1.41 -7.31 7.97
C PRO A 29 -2.53 -6.25 7.91
N ALA A 30 -2.32 -5.08 8.54
CA ALA A 30 -3.25 -3.96 8.45
C ALA A 30 -3.32 -3.40 7.02
N ALA A 31 -2.17 -3.21 6.37
CA ALA A 31 -2.09 -2.74 4.98
C ALA A 31 -2.82 -3.66 4.00
N ILE A 32 -2.64 -4.98 4.10
CA ILE A 32 -3.37 -5.93 3.25
C ILE A 32 -4.89 -5.85 3.48
N LYS A 33 -5.34 -5.77 4.73
CA LYS A 33 -6.78 -5.66 5.03
C LYS A 33 -7.39 -4.36 4.50
N VAL A 34 -6.70 -3.22 4.65
CA VAL A 34 -7.11 -1.94 4.08
C VAL A 34 -7.25 -2.04 2.57
N LEU A 35 -6.23 -2.58 1.90
CA LEU A 35 -6.20 -2.71 0.44
C LEU A 35 -7.38 -3.54 -0.08
N LEU A 36 -7.67 -4.68 0.54
CA LEU A 36 -8.78 -5.54 0.14
C LEU A 36 -10.14 -4.85 0.31
N LEU A 37 -10.32 -4.04 1.36
CA LEU A 37 -11.57 -3.29 1.55
C LEU A 37 -11.78 -2.19 0.50
N ILE A 38 -10.71 -1.50 0.13
CA ILE A 38 -10.75 -0.45 -0.90
C ILE A 38 -11.04 -1.08 -2.27
N LEU A 39 -10.32 -2.13 -2.64
CA LEU A 39 -10.53 -2.83 -3.92
C LEU A 39 -11.92 -3.47 -4.04
N ARG A 40 -12.53 -3.83 -2.92
CA ARG A 40 -13.89 -4.39 -2.89
C ARG A 40 -14.96 -3.36 -3.30
N ASN A 41 -14.71 -2.07 -3.07
CA ASN A 41 -15.66 -0.99 -3.27
C ASN A 41 -14.99 0.13 -4.11
N PRO A 42 -14.65 -0.14 -5.38
CA PRO A 42 -13.88 0.79 -6.19
C PRO A 42 -14.68 2.08 -6.47
N GLY A 43 -14.02 3.23 -6.30
CA GLY A 43 -14.61 4.55 -6.58
C GLY A 43 -15.47 5.13 -5.45
N GLU A 44 -15.65 4.41 -4.35
CA GLU A 44 -16.21 4.98 -3.11
C GLU A 44 -15.11 5.67 -2.30
N ASP A 45 -15.44 6.80 -1.68
CA ASP A 45 -14.56 7.45 -0.72
C ASP A 45 -14.61 6.71 0.62
N PHE A 46 -13.47 6.63 1.31
CA PHE A 46 -13.37 6.02 2.63
C PHE A 46 -12.74 6.99 3.62
N THR A 47 -13.19 6.94 4.87
CA THR A 47 -12.49 7.56 5.99
C THR A 47 -11.61 6.56 6.72
N VAL A 48 -10.51 7.03 7.31
CA VAL A 48 -9.64 6.19 8.17
C VAL A 48 -10.42 5.59 9.33
N GLU A 49 -11.43 6.30 9.83
CA GLU A 49 -12.27 5.81 10.93
C GLU A 49 -13.18 4.64 10.53
N GLU A 50 -13.76 4.67 9.32
CA GLU A 50 -14.56 3.56 8.81
C GLU A 50 -13.68 2.33 8.53
N LEU A 51 -12.53 2.55 7.90
CA LEU A 51 -11.57 1.49 7.63
C LEU A 51 -11.11 0.85 8.94
N SER A 52 -10.70 1.64 9.93
CA SER A 52 -10.17 1.14 11.21
C SER A 52 -11.19 0.26 11.93
N LYS A 53 -12.45 0.69 11.96
CA LYS A 53 -13.57 -0.09 12.54
C LYS A 53 -13.77 -1.40 11.80
N ARG A 54 -13.65 -1.41 10.47
CA ARG A 54 -13.94 -2.58 9.64
C ARG A 54 -12.80 -3.60 9.61
N ILE A 55 -11.55 -3.16 9.73
CA ILE A 55 -10.38 -4.05 9.80
C ILE A 55 -10.05 -4.51 11.24
N GLY A 56 -10.58 -3.81 12.25
CA GLY A 56 -10.34 -4.09 13.66
C GLY A 56 -8.98 -3.62 14.19
N TYR A 57 -8.42 -2.55 13.62
CA TYR A 57 -7.14 -1.94 14.06
C TYR A 57 -7.37 -0.53 14.60
N GLY A 58 -6.35 0.01 15.29
CA GLY A 58 -6.34 1.41 15.71
C GLY A 58 -6.31 2.37 14.52
N LYS A 59 -6.74 3.62 14.75
CA LYS A 59 -6.71 4.67 13.72
C LYS A 59 -5.28 4.96 13.22
N ALA A 60 -4.29 4.92 14.12
CA ALA A 60 -2.88 5.12 13.77
C ALA A 60 -2.39 4.03 12.81
N ASP A 61 -2.52 2.75 13.18
CA ASP A 61 -2.12 1.63 12.31
C ASP A 61 -2.86 1.63 10.96
N THR A 62 -4.12 2.07 10.96
CA THR A 62 -4.93 2.17 9.74
C THR A 62 -4.46 3.32 8.85
N LEU A 63 -4.10 4.47 9.45
CA LEU A 63 -3.55 5.61 8.72
C LEU A 63 -2.20 5.23 8.10
N ASP A 64 -1.30 4.62 8.87
CA ASP A 64 0.01 4.16 8.38
C ASP A 64 -0.15 3.18 7.22
N ALA A 65 -1.14 2.28 7.30
CA ALA A 65 -1.49 1.35 6.23
C ALA A 65 -1.98 2.05 4.95
N VAL A 66 -2.79 3.12 5.07
CA VAL A 66 -3.24 3.92 3.91
C VAL A 66 -2.07 4.69 3.32
N GLU A 67 -1.27 5.36 4.15
CA GLU A 67 -0.11 6.14 3.71
C GLU A 67 0.95 5.27 3.03
N TYR A 68 1.16 4.04 3.52
CA TYR A 68 2.02 3.06 2.87
C TYR A 68 1.62 2.84 1.40
N TRP A 69 0.34 2.59 1.13
CA TRP A 69 -0.11 2.38 -0.24
C TRP A 69 -0.09 3.62 -1.11
N VAL A 70 -0.27 4.81 -0.52
CA VAL A 70 -0.06 6.08 -1.23
C VAL A 70 1.42 6.23 -1.61
N SER A 71 2.33 5.89 -0.70
CA SER A 71 3.79 5.97 -0.93
C SER A 71 4.28 4.98 -2.01
N GLU A 72 3.62 3.83 -2.13
CA GLU A 72 3.88 2.82 -3.16
C GLU A 72 3.13 3.09 -4.47
N ASN A 73 2.42 4.22 -4.56
CA ASN A 73 1.58 4.63 -5.71
C ASN A 73 0.49 3.59 -6.07
N VAL A 74 0.08 2.78 -5.09
CA VAL A 74 -1.02 1.82 -5.20
C VAL A 74 -2.36 2.54 -4.98
N LEU A 75 -2.39 3.50 -4.05
CA LEU A 75 -3.52 4.40 -3.85
C LEU A 75 -3.15 5.80 -4.33
N VAL A 76 -4.06 6.41 -5.09
CA VAL A 76 -3.92 7.75 -5.63
C VAL A 76 -5.02 8.62 -5.05
N LYS A 77 -4.71 9.85 -4.63
CA LYS A 77 -5.71 10.77 -4.08
C LYS A 77 -6.63 11.25 -5.21
N ASN A 78 -7.93 11.38 -4.94
CA ASN A 78 -8.88 11.88 -5.94
C ASN A 78 -8.42 13.25 -6.48
N GLY A 79 -8.31 13.39 -7.80
CA GLY A 79 -7.88 14.62 -8.47
C GLY A 79 -6.38 14.69 -8.81
N THR A 80 -5.55 13.72 -8.41
CA THR A 80 -4.16 13.62 -8.91
C THR A 80 -4.11 12.75 -10.17
N ALA A 81 -3.45 13.25 -11.22
CA ALA A 81 -3.26 12.51 -12.47
C ALA A 81 -2.47 11.21 -12.22
N PHE A 82 -2.82 10.14 -12.94
CA PHE A 82 -2.09 8.88 -12.90
C PHE A 82 -0.65 9.10 -13.40
N THR A 83 0.33 9.04 -12.51
CA THR A 83 1.75 9.02 -12.91
C THR A 83 2.14 7.59 -13.20
N SER A 84 2.32 7.27 -14.48
CA SER A 84 2.92 6.02 -14.96
C SER A 84 4.43 6.03 -14.78
N GLU A 85 4.94 6.41 -13.61
CA GLU A 85 6.36 6.30 -13.33
C GLU A 85 6.66 4.90 -12.80
N THR A 86 7.35 4.14 -13.63
CA THR A 86 8.01 2.89 -13.24
C THR A 86 8.99 3.24 -12.12
N VAL A 87 8.70 2.79 -10.89
CA VAL A 87 9.58 3.01 -9.75
C VAL A 87 10.87 2.22 -9.98
N GLU A 88 11.90 2.87 -10.51
CA GLU A 88 13.25 2.30 -10.49
C GLU A 88 13.68 2.09 -9.03
N PRO A 89 14.40 0.99 -8.73
CA PRO A 89 14.86 0.71 -7.38
C PRO A 89 15.86 1.79 -6.95
N ARG A 90 15.57 2.48 -5.83
CA ARG A 90 16.50 3.45 -5.24
C ARG A 90 17.82 2.75 -4.96
N LYS A 91 18.91 3.23 -5.57
CA LYS A 91 20.28 2.86 -5.15
C LYS A 91 20.51 3.35 -3.72
N PRO A 92 21.32 2.64 -2.91
CA PRO A 92 21.70 3.13 -1.59
C PRO A 92 22.50 4.42 -1.76
N ASP A 93 22.18 5.44 -0.96
CA ASP A 93 22.95 6.68 -0.85
C ASP A 93 24.41 6.36 -0.55
N ASP A 94 25.29 6.64 -1.51
CA ASP A 94 26.72 6.81 -1.28
C ASP A 94 27.06 8.29 -1.47
N SER A 95 27.04 9.04 -0.37
CA SER A 95 27.83 10.26 -0.29
C SER A 95 28.24 10.48 1.16
N GLY A 96 29.47 10.05 1.42
CA GLY A 96 30.17 10.17 2.68
C GLY A 96 30.26 11.60 3.21
N VAL A 97 30.35 11.65 4.54
CA VAL A 97 30.64 12.80 5.38
C VAL A 97 31.87 13.55 4.88
N ASN A 98 31.67 14.80 4.46
CA ASN A 98 32.74 15.76 4.21
C ASN A 98 33.24 16.30 5.57
N ALA A 99 34.39 15.79 6.04
CA ALA A 99 35.13 16.39 7.15
C ALA A 99 36.30 17.21 6.60
N GLN A 100 36.05 18.53 6.53
CA GLN A 100 36.90 19.58 7.10
C GLN A 100 38.42 19.33 7.06
N ASN A 101 39.16 20.15 6.30
CA ASN A 101 40.42 20.69 6.80
C ASN A 101 40.74 22.06 6.18
N LYS A 102 40.75 23.04 7.06
CA LYS A 102 41.29 24.39 6.94
C LYS A 102 42.48 24.45 7.93
N SER A 103 43.44 25.33 7.67
CA SER A 103 44.70 25.61 8.41
C SER A 103 45.88 24.81 7.83
N GLU A 104 47.02 25.38 7.45
CA GLU A 104 47.67 26.69 7.72
C GLU A 104 48.40 27.21 6.48
#